data_AF-A0A3D3RFL5-F1
#
_entry.id   AF-A0A3D3RFL5-F1
#
_cell.length_a   1.000
_cell.length_b   1.000
_cell.length_c   1.000
_cell.angle_alpha   90.00
_cell.angle_beta   90.00
_cell.angle_gamma   90.00
#
_symmetry.space_group_name_H-M   'P 1'
#
loop_
_entity.id
_entity.type
_entity.pdbx_description
1 polymer ?
#
loop_
_entity_poly.entity_id
_entity_poly.type
_entity_poly.pdbx_seq_one_letter_code
_entity_poly.pdbx_strand_id
1 'polypeptide(L)'
;MSRLVRLILILMLLISVPGTVYVWLMPVEYFQTWMIERANPDQYSQFAAHEQGQALTVLLRILLPLLAILTIAGFIFYPRVVQLATHSWQTLKQLTSLQQLGRTYLFRVLLISWFILGLVHFAGGVSRRIEDWPWYHFRAGSEMMPNISDSNRDVIRFVKEATEDDARILVLSDQKLFFLSYYLLPRKLFHPLHPESEFVLPKEFQQRQLKAYRLSDLDTDYLEQISPDYILEYYEGKDYLENDRLLEDTRWLEFMRSQYGPDYQPSFNVRLKKYQEPESLPDATPQKQEATP
;
A
#
# COMPACT_ATOMS: atom_id res chain seq x y z
N MET A 1 -9.77 36.92 30.44
CA MET A 1 -9.52 36.40 29.07
C MET A 1 -8.33 37.07 28.39
N SER A 2 -8.23 38.41 28.29
CA SER A 2 -7.15 39.09 27.55
C SER A 2 -5.71 38.66 27.95
N ARG A 3 -5.37 38.66 29.24
CA ARG A 3 -4.01 38.25 29.67
C ARG A 3 -3.67 36.80 29.31
N LEU A 4 -4.64 35.89 29.38
CA LEU A 4 -4.46 34.47 29.07
C LEU A 4 -4.32 34.22 27.56
N VAL A 5 -5.14 34.86 26.72
CA VAL A 5 -5.03 34.76 25.26
C VAL A 5 -3.69 35.34 24.79
N ARG A 6 -3.27 36.46 25.37
CA ARG A 6 -1.97 37.06 25.09
C ARG A 6 -0.82 36.13 25.50
N LEU A 7 -0.92 35.48 26.65
CA LEU A 7 0.09 34.52 27.11
C LEU A 7 0.17 33.29 26.20
N ILE A 8 -0.97 32.76 25.76
CA ILE A 8 -1.03 31.66 24.78
C ILE A 8 -0.38 32.07 23.46
N LEU A 9 -0.71 33.26 22.93
CA LEU A 9 -0.12 33.76 21.68
C LEU A 9 1.39 33.97 21.80
N ILE A 10 1.87 34.49 22.94
CA ILE A 10 3.31 34.62 23.21
C ILE A 10 3.97 33.24 23.23
N LEU A 11 3.39 32.27 23.92
CA LEU A 11 3.92 30.89 23.97
C LEU A 11 3.93 30.25 22.58
N MET A 12 2.87 30.43 21.80
CA MET A 12 2.78 29.96 20.42
C MET A 12 3.82 30.64 19.51
N LEU A 13 4.11 31.93 19.71
CA LEU A 13 5.15 32.66 18.98
C LEU A 13 6.54 32.11 19.29
N LEU A 14 6.81 31.87 20.57
CA LEU A 14 8.08 31.31 21.05
C LEU A 14 8.31 29.87 20.57
N ILE A 15 7.27 29.13 20.19
CA ILE A 15 7.38 27.78 19.66
C ILE A 15 7.39 27.79 18.12
N SER A 16 6.42 28.48 17.49
CA SER A 16 6.19 28.40 16.05
C SER A 16 7.25 29.12 15.22
N VAL A 17 7.77 30.27 15.67
CA VAL A 17 8.79 31.02 14.91
C VAL A 17 10.14 30.30 14.99
N PRO A 18 10.69 29.96 16.18
CA PRO A 18 11.91 29.16 16.25
C PRO A 18 11.72 27.76 15.64
N GLY A 19 10.55 27.13 15.81
CA GLY A 19 10.24 25.83 15.23
C GLY A 19 10.24 25.84 13.70
N THR A 20 9.70 26.89 13.08
CA THR A 20 9.76 27.08 11.62
C THR A 20 11.19 27.17 11.14
N VAL A 21 12.00 28.03 11.79
CA VAL A 21 13.42 28.19 11.46
C VAL A 21 14.16 26.87 11.64
N TYR A 22 13.93 26.17 12.75
CA TYR A 22 14.54 24.88 13.06
C TYR A 22 14.23 23.83 11.97
N VAL A 23 12.95 23.63 11.63
CA VAL A 23 12.54 22.56 10.69
C VAL A 23 12.98 22.84 9.24
N TRP A 24 13.23 24.10 8.89
CA TRP A 24 13.76 24.47 7.56
C TRP A 24 15.29 24.48 7.50
N LEU A 25 15.98 24.80 8.60
CA LEU A 25 17.45 24.75 8.66
C LEU A 25 18.00 23.34 8.89
N MET A 26 17.23 22.49 9.56
CA MET A 26 17.66 21.12 9.82
C MET A 26 17.51 20.26 8.54
N PRO A 27 18.55 19.48 8.19
CA PRO A 27 18.50 18.53 7.08
C PRO A 27 17.40 17.49 7.30
N VAL A 28 16.79 17.00 6.20
CA VAL A 28 15.73 15.96 6.29
C VAL A 28 16.31 14.69 6.92
N GLU A 29 17.59 14.45 6.64
CA GLU A 29 18.42 13.38 7.15
C GLU A 29 18.48 13.35 8.67
N TYR A 30 18.37 14.51 9.34
CA TYR A 30 18.31 14.56 10.81
C TYR A 30 17.05 13.87 11.35
N PHE A 31 15.89 14.14 10.75
CA PHE A 31 14.61 13.53 11.16
C PHE A 31 14.50 12.07 10.71
N GLN A 32 15.03 11.75 9.54
CA GLN A 32 15.16 10.36 9.08
C GLN A 32 16.03 9.57 10.05
N THR A 33 17.22 10.07 10.42
CA THR A 33 18.11 9.45 11.40
C THR A 33 17.42 9.31 12.76
N TRP A 34 16.73 10.36 13.22
CA TRP A 34 15.98 10.33 14.47
C TRP A 34 14.88 9.25 14.50
N MET A 35 14.16 9.05 13.39
CA MET A 35 13.17 7.98 13.25
C MET A 35 13.82 6.60 13.16
N ILE A 36 14.89 6.47 12.37
CA ILE A 36 15.66 5.23 12.21
C ILE A 36 16.23 4.75 13.55
N GLU A 37 16.80 5.65 14.36
CA GLU A 37 17.32 5.37 15.71
C GLU A 37 16.28 4.77 16.68
N ARG A 38 14.98 4.94 16.38
CA ARG A 38 13.85 4.47 17.20
C ARG A 38 13.12 3.27 16.59
N ALA A 39 13.43 2.93 15.36
CA ALA A 39 12.81 1.82 14.66
C ALA A 39 13.48 0.50 15.01
N ASN A 40 12.78 -0.60 14.74
CA ASN A 40 13.42 -1.91 14.80
C ASN A 40 14.56 -1.97 13.77
N PRO A 41 15.66 -2.68 14.08
CA PRO A 41 16.81 -2.75 13.19
C PRO A 41 16.57 -3.54 11.88
N ASP A 42 15.36 -4.07 11.61
CA ASP A 42 15.06 -4.77 10.34
C ASP A 42 14.93 -3.80 9.15
N GLN A 43 15.29 -4.27 7.96
CA GLN A 43 15.38 -3.43 6.75
C GLN A 43 14.03 -2.80 6.38
N TYR A 44 12.90 -3.46 6.66
CA TYR A 44 11.56 -2.94 6.39
C TYR A 44 11.19 -1.83 7.38
N SER A 45 11.46 -2.01 8.67
CA SER A 45 11.21 -0.99 9.70
C SER A 45 12.15 0.21 9.61
N GLN A 46 13.44 0.00 9.31
CA GLN A 46 14.38 1.11 9.10
C GLN A 46 14.02 1.92 7.84
N PHE A 47 13.62 1.24 6.76
CA PHE A 47 13.08 1.90 5.55
C PHE A 47 11.78 2.65 5.86
N ALA A 48 10.84 2.01 6.55
CA ALA A 48 9.59 2.64 6.94
C ALA A 48 9.85 3.88 7.80
N ALA A 49 10.78 3.81 8.74
CA ALA A 49 11.15 4.91 9.61
C ALA A 49 11.88 6.04 8.87
N HIS A 50 12.75 5.71 7.93
CA HIS A 50 13.37 6.69 7.02
C HIS A 50 12.28 7.49 6.28
N GLU A 51 11.36 6.78 5.64
CA GLU A 51 10.29 7.40 4.86
C GLU A 51 9.28 8.16 5.73
N GLN A 52 8.94 7.62 6.90
CA GLN A 52 8.12 8.33 7.89
C GLN A 52 8.81 9.60 8.39
N GLY A 53 10.14 9.57 8.59
CA GLY A 53 10.92 10.74 8.95
C GLY A 53 10.87 11.82 7.87
N GLN A 54 10.91 11.43 6.60
CA GLN A 54 10.71 12.34 5.47
C GLN A 54 9.29 12.91 5.46
N ALA A 55 8.27 12.07 5.60
CA ALA A 55 6.85 12.48 5.66
C ALA A 55 6.59 13.49 6.78
N LEU A 56 7.12 13.19 7.96
CA LEU A 56 7.02 14.05 9.15
C LEU A 56 7.71 15.38 8.91
N THR A 57 8.89 15.37 8.29
CA THR A 57 9.62 16.61 7.98
C THR A 57 8.85 17.47 6.99
N VAL A 58 8.31 16.89 5.91
CA VAL A 58 7.47 17.60 4.93
C VAL A 58 6.24 18.19 5.62
N LEU A 59 5.56 17.41 6.45
CA LEU A 59 4.39 17.87 7.19
C LEU A 59 4.73 19.03 8.13
N LEU A 60 5.81 18.91 8.92
CA LEU A 60 6.25 19.96 9.84
C LEU A 60 6.68 21.24 9.09
N ARG A 61 7.33 21.10 7.92
CA ARG A 61 7.70 22.23 7.05
C ARG A 61 6.50 22.98 6.49
N ILE A 62 5.30 22.39 6.48
CA ILE A 62 4.06 23.05 6.08
C ILE A 62 3.34 23.62 7.32
N LEU A 63 3.18 22.80 8.37
CA LEU A 63 2.38 23.16 9.53
C LEU A 63 3.03 24.25 10.39
N LEU A 64 4.34 24.22 10.61
CA LEU A 64 5.01 25.21 11.47
C LEU A 64 5.01 26.63 10.88
N PRO A 65 5.35 26.85 9.58
CA PRO A 65 5.19 28.18 8.98
C PRO A 65 3.76 28.66 8.98
N LEU A 66 2.78 27.78 8.68
CA LEU A 66 1.36 28.14 8.74
C LEU A 66 0.98 28.60 10.15
N LEU A 67 1.40 27.85 11.18
CA LEU A 67 1.18 28.21 12.58
C LEU A 67 1.86 29.53 12.94
N ALA A 68 3.09 29.77 12.48
CA ALA A 68 3.82 31.00 12.73
C ALA A 68 3.11 32.22 12.10
N ILE A 69 2.70 32.11 10.83
CA ILE A 69 1.94 33.15 10.12
C ILE A 69 0.63 33.46 10.88
N LEU A 70 -0.13 32.42 11.24
CA LEU A 70 -1.38 32.59 11.98
C LEU A 70 -1.16 33.22 13.37
N THR A 71 -0.08 32.85 14.06
CA THR A 71 0.24 33.39 15.38
C THR A 71 0.70 34.84 15.32
N ILE A 72 1.56 35.19 14.34
CA ILE A 72 2.00 36.57 14.09
C ILE A 72 0.80 37.44 13.72
N ALA A 73 -0.05 36.98 12.80
CA ALA A 73 -1.29 37.67 12.45
C ALA A 73 -2.19 37.85 13.68
N GLY A 74 -2.31 36.79 14.50
CA GLY A 74 -3.04 36.83 15.77
C GLY A 74 -2.50 37.86 16.76
N PHE A 75 -1.18 38.06 16.79
CA PHE A 75 -0.53 39.04 17.64
C PHE A 75 -0.66 40.49 17.12
N ILE A 76 -0.44 40.70 15.82
CA ILE A 76 -0.58 42.02 15.16
C ILE A 76 -2.02 42.51 15.24
N PHE A 77 -2.98 41.63 14.95
CA PHE A 77 -4.41 41.93 14.99
C PHE A 77 -5.06 41.55 16.32
N TYR A 78 -4.28 41.49 17.40
CA TYR A 78 -4.74 41.00 18.70
C TYR A 78 -6.07 41.60 19.19
N PRO A 79 -6.29 42.94 19.16
CA PRO A 79 -7.56 43.50 19.58
C PRO A 79 -8.74 42.98 18.75
N ARG A 80 -8.56 42.83 17.43
CA ARG A 80 -9.58 42.32 16.51
C ARG A 80 -9.84 40.83 16.73
N VAL A 81 -8.79 40.04 16.98
CA VAL A 81 -8.94 38.61 17.27
C VAL A 81 -9.66 38.38 18.59
N VAL A 82 -9.35 39.17 19.62
CA VAL A 82 -10.05 39.08 20.92
C VAL A 82 -11.51 39.52 20.77
N GLN A 83 -11.78 40.59 20.01
CA GLN A 83 -13.15 41.02 19.71
C GLN A 83 -13.91 39.95 18.92
N LEU A 84 -13.30 39.39 17.88
CA LEU A 84 -13.89 38.30 17.09
C LEU A 84 -14.17 37.08 17.95
N ALA A 85 -13.20 36.62 18.75
CA ALA A 85 -13.39 35.47 19.63
C ALA A 85 -14.49 35.71 20.68
N THR A 86 -14.55 36.92 21.23
CA THR A 86 -15.60 37.31 22.19
C THR A 86 -16.96 37.35 21.51
N HIS A 87 -17.05 37.93 20.32
CA HIS A 87 -18.27 37.99 19.53
C HIS A 87 -18.75 36.59 19.13
N SER A 88 -17.88 35.76 18.55
CA SER A 88 -18.20 34.38 18.19
C SER A 88 -18.65 33.56 19.39
N TRP A 89 -18.02 33.75 20.56
CA TRP A 89 -18.44 33.07 21.79
C TRP A 89 -19.80 33.55 22.30
N GLN A 90 -20.09 34.84 22.24
CA GLN A 90 -21.39 35.40 22.59
C GLN A 90 -22.49 34.91 21.64
N THR A 91 -22.23 34.93 20.34
CA THR A 91 -23.12 34.42 19.30
C THR A 91 -23.37 32.92 19.49
N LEU A 92 -22.33 32.13 19.73
CA LEU A 92 -22.49 30.69 20.03
C LEU A 92 -23.34 30.50 21.28
N LYS A 93 -23.12 31.27 22.34
CA LYS A 93 -23.94 31.19 23.56
C LYS A 93 -25.41 31.50 23.29
N GLN A 94 -25.70 32.51 22.48
CA GLN A 94 -27.06 32.87 22.10
C GLN A 94 -27.71 31.77 21.26
N LEU A 95 -27.04 31.30 20.20
CA LEU A 95 -27.55 30.26 19.30
C LEU A 95 -27.75 28.90 19.98
N THR A 96 -26.92 28.58 20.98
CA THR A 96 -27.02 27.33 21.73
C THR A 96 -27.89 27.43 22.98
N SER A 97 -28.48 28.60 23.26
CA SER A 97 -29.36 28.77 24.42
C SER A 97 -30.75 28.19 24.14
N LEU A 98 -31.19 27.31 25.02
CA LEU A 98 -32.51 26.68 25.00
C LEU A 98 -33.31 27.15 26.22
N GLN A 99 -34.65 27.07 26.14
CA GLN A 99 -35.56 27.48 27.23
C GLN A 99 -35.21 26.83 28.58
N GLN A 100 -34.70 25.60 28.58
CA GLN A 100 -34.25 24.91 29.79
C GLN A 100 -32.72 24.95 29.92
N LEU A 101 -32.24 25.43 31.07
CA LEU A 101 -30.81 25.51 31.39
C LEU A 101 -30.11 24.15 31.27
N GLY A 102 -30.71 23.07 31.80
CA GLY A 102 -30.11 21.72 31.72
C GLY A 102 -29.89 21.23 30.29
N ARG A 103 -30.84 21.48 29.38
CA ARG A 103 -30.73 21.12 27.96
C ARG A 103 -29.67 21.95 27.24
N THR A 104 -29.54 23.23 27.59
CA THR A 104 -28.50 24.12 27.08
C THR A 104 -27.10 23.59 27.42
N TYR A 105 -26.87 23.18 28.67
CA TYR A 105 -25.58 22.62 29.09
C TYR A 105 -25.29 21.29 28.39
N LEU A 106 -26.26 20.38 28.34
CA LEU A 106 -26.10 19.09 27.67
C LEU A 106 -25.73 19.27 26.19
N PHE A 107 -26.44 20.13 25.47
CA PHE A 107 -26.17 20.40 24.06
C PHE A 107 -24.76 20.96 23.83
N ARG A 108 -24.32 21.92 24.66
CA ARG A 108 -22.97 22.49 24.56
C ARG A 108 -21.89 21.46 24.86
N VAL A 109 -22.09 20.58 25.84
CA VAL A 109 -21.15 19.48 26.13
C VAL A 109 -21.05 18.52 24.94
N LEU A 110 -22.19 18.08 24.40
CA LEU A 110 -22.20 17.21 23.21
C LEU A 110 -21.52 17.85 22.01
N LEU A 111 -21.73 19.15 21.78
CA LEU A 111 -21.07 19.89 20.71
C LEU A 111 -19.54 19.92 20.90
N ILE A 112 -19.07 20.19 22.12
CA ILE A 112 -17.64 20.16 22.44
C ILE A 112 -17.07 18.75 22.24
N SER A 113 -17.76 17.72 22.74
CA SER A 113 -17.36 16.32 22.55
C SER A 113 -17.27 15.94 21.08
N TRP A 114 -18.20 16.41 20.25
CA TRP A 114 -18.19 16.18 18.80
C TRP A 114 -16.96 16.82 18.14
N PHE A 115 -16.61 18.06 18.50
CA PHE A 115 -15.37 18.69 18.02
C PHE A 115 -14.11 17.94 18.47
N ILE A 116 -14.06 17.48 19.72
CA ILE A 116 -12.93 16.70 20.24
C ILE A 116 -12.80 15.38 19.47
N LEU A 117 -13.90 14.68 19.24
CA LEU A 117 -13.91 13.44 18.46
C LEU A 117 -13.37 13.68 17.04
N GLY A 118 -13.81 14.76 16.38
CA GLY A 118 -13.31 15.16 15.07
C GLY A 118 -11.79 15.39 15.06
N LEU A 119 -11.25 16.08 16.08
CA LEU A 119 -9.81 16.30 16.23
C LEU A 119 -9.03 14.99 16.43
N VAL A 120 -9.55 14.07 17.24
CA VAL A 120 -8.92 12.75 17.48
C VAL A 120 -8.89 11.94 16.19
N HIS A 121 -9.98 11.90 15.43
CA HIS A 121 -10.02 11.20 14.14
C HIS A 121 -9.10 11.83 13.11
N PHE A 122 -9.04 13.17 13.06
CA PHE A 122 -8.11 13.86 12.17
C PHE A 122 -6.65 13.53 12.52
N ALA A 123 -6.27 13.62 13.80
CA ALA A 123 -4.92 13.28 14.26
C ALA A 123 -4.58 11.80 13.99
N GLY A 124 -5.51 10.89 14.27
CA GLY A 124 -5.34 9.46 13.96
C GLY A 124 -5.21 9.18 12.46
N GLY A 125 -5.96 9.91 11.63
CA GLY A 125 -5.84 9.83 10.17
C GLY A 125 -4.48 10.31 9.66
N VAL A 126 -3.97 11.41 10.21
CA VAL A 126 -2.62 11.91 9.89
C VAL A 126 -1.54 10.91 10.33
N SER A 127 -1.65 10.33 11.53
CA SER A 127 -0.72 9.29 12.02
C SER A 127 -0.67 8.10 11.07
N ARG A 128 -1.83 7.55 10.71
CA ARG A 128 -1.92 6.43 9.75
C ARG A 128 -1.31 6.78 8.39
N ARG A 129 -1.52 8.01 7.92
CA ARG A 129 -0.93 8.46 6.64
C ARG A 129 0.58 8.62 6.69
N ILE A 130 1.13 8.99 7.83
CA ILE A 130 2.58 8.97 8.04
C ILE A 130 3.06 7.51 8.07
N GLU A 131 2.39 6.64 8.84
CA GLU A 131 2.71 5.22 8.95
C GLU A 131 2.74 4.50 7.58
N ASP A 132 1.77 4.81 6.72
CA ASP A 132 1.66 4.24 5.39
C ASP A 132 2.51 4.95 4.32
N TRP A 133 3.07 6.14 4.62
CA TRP A 133 3.87 6.93 3.68
C TRP A 133 5.01 6.16 2.99
N PRO A 134 5.77 5.27 3.67
CA PRO A 134 6.80 4.47 3.02
C PRO A 134 6.27 3.63 1.86
N TRP A 135 4.99 3.28 1.93
CA TRP A 135 4.24 2.49 0.95
C TRP A 135 3.48 3.38 -0.06
N TYR A 136 3.62 4.70 0.01
CA TYR A 136 3.05 5.64 -0.98
C TYR A 136 4.12 6.51 -1.68
N HIS A 137 5.38 6.53 -1.21
CA HIS A 137 6.46 7.39 -1.72
C HIS A 137 7.26 6.89 -2.95
N PHE A 138 7.81 5.66 -2.94
CA PHE A 138 8.60 5.02 -4.02
C PHE A 138 7.92 4.77 -5.36
N ARG A 139 6.63 5.01 -5.43
CA ARG A 139 5.80 4.81 -6.60
C ARG A 139 4.75 5.89 -6.48
N ALA A 140 4.37 6.53 -7.59
CA ALA A 140 3.15 7.34 -7.55
C ALA A 140 2.05 6.49 -6.90
N GLY A 141 1.06 7.08 -6.23
CA GLY A 141 0.01 6.31 -5.53
C GLY A 141 -0.66 5.22 -6.38
N SER A 142 -0.43 5.23 -7.69
CA SER A 142 -0.69 4.19 -8.68
C SER A 142 0.13 2.89 -8.62
N GLU A 143 1.16 2.73 -7.76
CA GLU A 143 2.15 1.67 -8.02
C GLU A 143 2.73 0.91 -6.75
N MET A 144 2.65 1.39 -5.48
CA MET A 144 3.12 0.67 -4.24
C MET A 144 2.08 0.11 -3.20
N MET A 145 2.28 -1.10 -2.64
CA MET A 145 1.46 -1.72 -1.58
C MET A 145 2.41 -2.33 -0.54
N PRO A 146 2.02 -2.45 0.73
CA PRO A 146 2.82 -3.08 1.80
C PRO A 146 2.69 -4.62 1.90
N ASN A 147 3.71 -5.28 2.49
CA ASN A 147 3.82 -6.71 2.92
C ASN A 147 3.99 -7.84 1.84
N ILE A 148 5.21 -8.05 1.31
CA ILE A 148 5.56 -9.06 0.26
C ILE A 148 6.78 -9.99 0.58
N SER A 149 6.77 -11.28 0.20
CA SER A 149 7.94 -12.22 0.23
C SER A 149 8.95 -12.09 -0.93
N ASP A 150 10.22 -12.45 -0.74
CA ASP A 150 11.29 -12.31 -1.77
C ASP A 150 11.04 -13.11 -3.04
N SER A 151 10.57 -14.32 -2.86
CA SER A 151 10.08 -15.13 -3.97
C SER A 151 8.98 -14.44 -4.76
N ASN A 152 8.03 -13.77 -4.10
CA ASN A 152 7.03 -12.98 -4.79
C ASN A 152 7.67 -11.75 -5.49
N ARG A 153 8.73 -11.15 -4.93
CA ARG A 153 9.45 -10.01 -5.55
C ARG A 153 10.15 -10.43 -6.83
N ASP A 154 10.82 -11.57 -6.81
CA ASP A 154 11.53 -12.09 -7.98
C ASP A 154 10.55 -12.50 -9.05
N VAL A 155 9.42 -13.10 -8.65
CA VAL A 155 8.31 -13.35 -9.57
C VAL A 155 7.77 -12.04 -10.16
N ILE A 156 7.58 -10.99 -9.36
CA ILE A 156 7.14 -9.69 -9.89
C ILE A 156 8.14 -9.14 -10.90
N ARG A 157 9.43 -9.14 -10.56
CA ARG A 157 10.47 -8.57 -11.43
C ARG A 157 10.60 -9.36 -12.71
N PHE A 158 10.68 -10.68 -12.59
CA PHE A 158 10.73 -11.58 -13.72
C PHE A 158 9.52 -11.40 -14.62
N VAL A 159 8.31 -11.36 -14.06
CA VAL A 159 7.11 -11.17 -14.85
C VAL A 159 7.08 -9.77 -15.48
N LYS A 160 7.58 -8.72 -14.81
CA LYS A 160 7.75 -7.39 -15.42
C LYS A 160 8.72 -7.38 -16.60
N GLU A 161 9.81 -8.12 -16.49
CA GLU A 161 10.83 -8.18 -17.53
C GLU A 161 10.40 -9.07 -18.71
N ALA A 162 9.73 -10.19 -18.40
CA ALA A 162 9.40 -11.24 -19.36
C ALA A 162 8.06 -11.05 -20.08
N THR A 163 7.24 -10.08 -19.67
CA THR A 163 5.92 -9.81 -20.25
C THR A 163 5.74 -8.34 -20.57
N GLU A 164 4.94 -8.06 -21.59
CA GLU A 164 4.51 -6.70 -21.95
C GLU A 164 3.72 -6.08 -20.78
N ASP A 165 3.73 -4.74 -20.69
CA ASP A 165 3.08 -4.02 -19.59
C ASP A 165 1.54 -4.23 -19.55
N ASP A 166 0.91 -4.62 -20.65
CA ASP A 166 -0.54 -4.86 -20.81
C ASP A 166 -0.92 -6.36 -20.86
N ALA A 167 0.03 -7.27 -20.63
CA ALA A 167 -0.17 -8.71 -20.75
C ALA A 167 -1.27 -9.28 -19.82
N ARG A 168 -2.06 -10.24 -20.34
CA ARG A 168 -3.05 -11.05 -19.60
C ARG A 168 -2.43 -12.33 -19.08
N ILE A 169 -2.31 -12.43 -17.76
CA ILE A 169 -1.60 -13.49 -17.06
C ILE A 169 -2.58 -14.33 -16.23
N LEU A 170 -2.81 -15.58 -16.64
CA LEU A 170 -3.53 -16.57 -15.84
C LEU A 170 -2.61 -17.07 -14.72
N VAL A 171 -2.85 -16.63 -13.48
CA VAL A 171 -2.14 -17.11 -12.29
C VAL A 171 -2.86 -18.34 -11.75
N LEU A 172 -2.15 -19.46 -11.61
CA LEU A 172 -2.75 -20.75 -11.23
C LEU A 172 -2.72 -21.05 -9.72
N SER A 173 -2.31 -20.07 -8.91
CA SER A 173 -2.31 -20.12 -7.45
C SER A 173 -3.13 -18.96 -6.86
N ASP A 174 -4.27 -19.28 -6.24
CA ASP A 174 -5.19 -18.30 -5.64
C ASP A 174 -4.51 -17.52 -4.50
N GLN A 175 -3.59 -18.16 -3.76
CA GLN A 175 -2.81 -17.51 -2.70
C GLN A 175 -1.89 -16.40 -3.23
N LYS A 176 -1.39 -16.54 -4.47
CA LYS A 176 -0.41 -15.63 -5.06
C LYS A 176 -1.06 -14.56 -5.94
N LEU A 177 -2.24 -14.85 -6.50
CA LEU A 177 -3.01 -13.91 -7.32
C LEU A 177 -3.16 -12.52 -6.67
N PHE A 178 -3.69 -12.45 -5.45
CA PHE A 178 -3.98 -11.17 -4.77
C PHE A 178 -2.74 -10.36 -4.44
N PHE A 179 -1.65 -11.06 -4.18
CA PHE A 179 -0.39 -10.47 -3.82
C PHE A 179 0.30 -9.89 -5.08
N LEU A 180 0.34 -10.67 -6.16
CA LEU A 180 1.01 -10.29 -7.39
C LEU A 180 0.26 -9.24 -8.20
N SER A 181 -1.08 -9.31 -8.22
CA SER A 181 -1.93 -8.37 -8.96
C SER A 181 -1.64 -6.93 -8.58
N TYR A 182 -1.11 -6.70 -7.37
CA TYR A 182 -0.66 -5.40 -6.97
C TYR A 182 0.59 -4.88 -7.67
N TYR A 183 1.68 -5.62 -7.54
CA TYR A 183 2.98 -5.07 -7.89
C TYR A 183 3.28 -5.17 -9.38
N LEU A 184 2.50 -5.98 -10.10
CA LEU A 184 2.62 -6.22 -11.53
C LEU A 184 1.81 -5.28 -12.42
N LEU A 185 1.12 -4.31 -11.83
CA LEU A 185 0.47 -3.24 -12.59
C LEU A 185 1.42 -2.67 -13.67
N PRO A 186 0.95 -2.49 -14.91
CA PRO A 186 -0.46 -2.53 -15.36
C PRO A 186 -0.98 -3.88 -15.90
N ARG A 187 -0.25 -4.99 -15.70
CA ARG A 187 -0.60 -6.33 -16.23
C ARG A 187 -1.88 -6.89 -15.59
N LYS A 188 -2.68 -7.64 -16.37
CA LYS A 188 -3.96 -8.23 -15.90
C LYS A 188 -3.74 -9.64 -15.37
N LEU A 189 -4.00 -9.86 -14.08
CA LEU A 189 -3.83 -11.16 -13.43
C LEU A 189 -5.19 -11.77 -13.05
N PHE A 190 -5.44 -13.04 -13.38
CA PHE A 190 -6.70 -13.74 -13.07
C PHE A 190 -6.48 -15.22 -12.75
N HIS A 191 -7.43 -15.88 -12.07
CA HIS A 191 -7.31 -17.26 -11.59
C HIS A 191 -8.57 -18.08 -11.93
N PRO A 192 -8.52 -19.41 -12.16
CA PRO A 192 -9.68 -20.20 -12.61
C PRO A 192 -10.94 -20.11 -11.73
N LEU A 193 -10.78 -20.05 -10.41
CA LEU A 193 -11.91 -19.90 -9.46
C LEU A 193 -12.43 -18.47 -9.32
N HIS A 194 -11.62 -17.50 -9.74
CA HIS A 194 -11.95 -16.09 -9.64
C HIS A 194 -11.62 -15.44 -10.98
N PRO A 195 -12.33 -15.83 -12.06
CA PRO A 195 -12.06 -15.31 -13.40
C PRO A 195 -12.23 -13.79 -13.48
N GLU A 196 -13.01 -13.23 -12.55
CA GLU A 196 -13.31 -11.80 -12.41
C GLU A 196 -12.44 -11.06 -11.38
N SER A 197 -11.56 -11.73 -10.61
CA SER A 197 -10.84 -11.07 -9.51
C SER A 197 -9.49 -10.49 -9.95
N GLU A 198 -9.50 -9.22 -10.32
CA GLU A 198 -8.27 -8.42 -10.42
C GLU A 198 -7.80 -7.91 -9.04
N PHE A 199 -8.68 -7.62 -8.08
CA PHE A 199 -8.32 -7.07 -6.76
C PHE A 199 -9.35 -7.35 -5.66
N VAL A 200 -9.20 -8.45 -4.91
CA VAL A 200 -9.95 -8.63 -3.65
C VAL A 200 -8.98 -8.67 -2.48
N LEU A 201 -8.84 -7.54 -1.79
CA LEU A 201 -8.17 -7.49 -0.48
C LEU A 201 -8.92 -8.42 0.49
N PRO A 202 -8.24 -9.35 1.18
CA PRO A 202 -8.91 -10.24 2.13
C PRO A 202 -9.54 -9.42 3.26
N LYS A 203 -10.83 -9.66 3.54
CA LYS A 203 -11.50 -9.13 4.73
C LYS A 203 -10.93 -9.85 5.96
N GLU A 204 -10.67 -9.13 7.05
CA GLU A 204 -9.98 -9.59 8.27
C GLU A 204 -10.52 -10.91 8.89
N PHE A 205 -11.72 -11.37 8.52
CA PHE A 205 -12.35 -12.58 9.11
C PHE A 205 -12.84 -13.62 8.08
N GLN A 206 -12.44 -13.54 6.80
CA GLN A 206 -12.88 -14.52 5.79
C GLN A 206 -11.92 -15.73 5.74
N GLN A 207 -12.35 -16.89 6.27
CA GLN A 207 -11.66 -18.16 6.00
C GLN A 207 -11.91 -18.58 4.55
N ARG A 208 -10.93 -18.39 3.66
CA ARG A 208 -10.97 -18.94 2.30
C ARG A 208 -10.27 -20.30 2.26
N GLN A 209 -10.89 -21.26 1.58
CA GLN A 209 -10.20 -22.45 1.11
C GLN A 209 -9.39 -22.06 -0.13
N LEU A 210 -8.12 -21.72 0.05
CA LEU A 210 -7.20 -21.41 -1.05
C LEU A 210 -7.05 -22.66 -1.94
N LYS A 211 -7.14 -22.49 -3.27
CA LYS A 211 -6.85 -23.58 -4.24
C LYS A 211 -5.72 -23.20 -5.18
N ALA A 212 -4.96 -24.21 -5.57
CA ALA A 212 -3.94 -24.15 -6.60
C ALA A 212 -4.30 -25.19 -7.67
N TYR A 213 -4.31 -24.79 -8.94
CA TYR A 213 -4.55 -25.67 -10.09
C TYR A 213 -3.24 -25.93 -10.79
N ARG A 214 -2.98 -27.11 -11.32
CA ARG A 214 -1.93 -27.30 -12.33
C ARG A 214 -2.49 -26.95 -13.69
N LEU A 215 -1.62 -26.60 -14.65
CA LEU A 215 -2.07 -26.39 -16.03
C LEU A 215 -2.78 -27.64 -16.60
N SER A 216 -2.34 -28.84 -16.22
CA SER A 216 -2.95 -30.12 -16.61
C SER A 216 -4.36 -30.32 -16.05
N ASP A 217 -4.75 -29.58 -15.02
CA ASP A 217 -6.05 -29.70 -14.37
C ASP A 217 -7.11 -28.83 -15.09
N LEU A 218 -6.69 -28.05 -16.10
CA LEU A 218 -7.55 -27.18 -16.89
C LEU A 218 -7.86 -27.80 -18.25
N ASP A 219 -9.11 -27.68 -18.67
CA ASP A 219 -9.57 -28.15 -19.97
C ASP A 219 -9.05 -27.25 -21.10
N THR A 220 -8.80 -27.84 -22.27
CA THR A 220 -8.31 -27.09 -23.45
C THR A 220 -9.40 -26.15 -23.95
N ASP A 221 -10.65 -26.62 -24.00
CA ASP A 221 -11.82 -25.81 -24.35
C ASP A 221 -11.97 -24.58 -23.43
N TYR A 222 -11.61 -24.73 -22.14
CA TYR A 222 -11.60 -23.63 -21.19
C TYR A 222 -10.46 -22.64 -21.48
N LEU A 223 -9.24 -23.11 -21.71
CA LEU A 223 -8.09 -22.26 -22.03
C LEU A 223 -8.30 -21.46 -23.33
N GLU A 224 -8.89 -22.10 -24.34
CA GLU A 224 -9.31 -21.44 -25.58
C GLU A 224 -10.35 -20.36 -25.30
N GLN A 225 -11.36 -20.68 -24.47
CA GLN A 225 -12.40 -19.72 -24.09
C GLN A 225 -11.85 -18.50 -23.31
N ILE A 226 -10.88 -18.66 -22.40
CA ILE A 226 -10.32 -17.56 -21.60
C ILE A 226 -9.17 -16.80 -22.31
N SER A 227 -8.47 -17.47 -23.23
CA SER A 227 -7.40 -16.93 -24.07
C SER A 227 -6.38 -16.06 -23.30
N PRO A 228 -5.60 -16.58 -22.34
CA PRO A 228 -4.53 -15.83 -21.68
C PRO A 228 -3.39 -15.49 -22.64
N ASP A 229 -2.63 -14.42 -22.40
CA ASP A 229 -1.36 -14.17 -23.13
C ASP A 229 -0.23 -14.99 -22.50
N TYR A 230 -0.26 -15.08 -21.17
CA TYR A 230 0.68 -15.86 -20.37
C TYR A 230 -0.04 -16.68 -19.30
N ILE A 231 0.55 -17.81 -18.95
CA ILE A 231 0.12 -18.64 -17.83
C ILE A 231 1.25 -18.68 -16.80
N LEU A 232 0.97 -18.22 -15.58
CA LEU A 232 1.88 -18.20 -14.45
C LEU A 232 1.51 -19.30 -13.44
N GLU A 233 2.31 -20.35 -13.43
CA GLU A 233 2.34 -21.34 -12.36
C GLU A 233 3.34 -20.86 -11.31
N TYR A 234 2.84 -20.39 -10.16
CA TYR A 234 3.69 -19.98 -9.04
C TYR A 234 3.23 -20.64 -7.74
N TYR A 235 4.00 -21.63 -7.29
CA TYR A 235 3.71 -22.40 -6.07
C TYR A 235 4.86 -22.33 -5.10
N GLU A 236 4.50 -22.21 -3.83
CA GLU A 236 5.44 -22.20 -2.72
C GLU A 236 4.98 -23.13 -1.60
N GLY A 237 5.96 -23.66 -0.87
CA GLY A 237 5.73 -24.58 0.23
C GLY A 237 5.85 -26.04 -0.19
N LYS A 238 6.28 -26.88 0.76
CA LYS A 238 6.60 -28.30 0.52
C LYS A 238 5.41 -29.11 -0.02
N ASP A 239 4.19 -28.70 0.32
CA ASP A 239 2.95 -29.38 -0.06
C ASP A 239 2.57 -29.15 -1.54
N TYR A 240 3.16 -28.13 -2.19
CA TYR A 240 2.88 -27.75 -3.58
C TYR A 240 4.12 -27.75 -4.47
N LEU A 241 5.28 -28.17 -3.94
CA LEU A 241 6.56 -28.19 -4.65
C LEU A 241 6.65 -29.40 -5.58
N GLU A 242 6.84 -29.12 -6.87
CA GLU A 242 7.03 -30.12 -7.93
C GLU A 242 8.52 -30.19 -8.30
N ASN A 243 9.26 -31.04 -7.57
CA ASN A 243 10.73 -31.15 -7.68
C ASN A 243 11.22 -31.51 -9.09
N ASP A 244 10.43 -32.33 -9.80
CA ASP A 244 10.67 -32.77 -11.17
C ASP A 244 10.47 -31.65 -12.21
N ARG A 245 9.73 -30.60 -11.85
CA ARG A 245 9.37 -29.50 -12.75
C ARG A 245 9.96 -28.15 -12.33
N LEU A 246 10.90 -28.15 -11.38
CA LEU A 246 11.60 -26.94 -10.92
C LEU A 246 12.45 -26.27 -12.01
N LEU A 247 12.95 -27.08 -12.95
CA LEU A 247 13.86 -26.63 -13.99
C LEU A 247 13.18 -26.46 -15.36
N GLU A 248 11.85 -26.47 -15.40
CA GLU A 248 11.06 -26.51 -16.65
C GLU A 248 11.10 -25.18 -17.43
N ASP A 249 11.07 -24.03 -16.74
CA ASP A 249 11.10 -22.72 -17.39
C ASP A 249 12.52 -22.16 -17.48
N THR A 250 13.13 -22.29 -18.65
CA THR A 250 14.50 -21.83 -18.90
C THR A 250 14.65 -20.31 -18.74
N ARG A 251 13.63 -19.50 -19.06
CA ARG A 251 13.71 -18.03 -18.91
C ARG A 251 13.68 -17.65 -17.44
N TRP A 252 12.86 -18.33 -16.65
CA TRP A 252 12.88 -18.17 -15.20
C TRP A 252 14.22 -18.60 -14.61
N LEU A 253 14.78 -19.73 -15.06
CA LEU A 253 16.11 -20.17 -14.63
C LEU A 253 17.21 -19.19 -15.03
N GLU A 254 17.17 -18.64 -16.24
CA GLU A 254 18.12 -17.64 -16.72
C GLU A 254 17.99 -16.34 -15.94
N PHE A 255 16.76 -15.87 -15.70
CA PHE A 255 16.50 -14.75 -14.81
C PHE A 255 17.09 -15.02 -13.43
N MET A 256 16.75 -16.15 -12.80
CA MET A 256 17.25 -16.49 -11.47
C MET A 256 18.77 -16.65 -11.45
N ARG A 257 19.38 -17.27 -12.45
CA ARG A 257 20.84 -17.42 -12.55
C ARG A 257 21.54 -16.10 -12.84
N SER A 258 20.89 -15.16 -13.54
CA SER A 258 21.40 -13.80 -13.73
C SER A 258 21.42 -13.03 -12.40
N GLN A 259 20.46 -13.29 -11.52
CA GLN A 259 20.37 -12.65 -10.21
C GLN A 259 21.23 -13.36 -9.14
N TYR A 260 21.32 -14.69 -9.19
CA TYR A 260 21.84 -15.54 -8.09
C TYR A 260 23.03 -16.45 -8.46
N GLY A 261 23.45 -16.51 -9.72
CA GLY A 261 24.62 -17.25 -10.19
C GLY A 261 24.30 -18.51 -11.02
N PRO A 262 25.24 -18.98 -11.85
CA PRO A 262 24.99 -20.01 -12.87
C PRO A 262 24.58 -21.38 -12.29
N ASP A 263 25.06 -21.72 -11.11
CA ASP A 263 24.74 -23.00 -10.43
C ASP A 263 23.46 -22.91 -9.58
N TYR A 264 22.78 -21.77 -9.57
CA TYR A 264 21.57 -21.58 -8.79
C TYR A 264 20.43 -22.48 -9.29
N GLN A 265 19.76 -23.13 -8.34
CA GLN A 265 18.56 -23.93 -8.57
C GLN A 265 17.41 -23.33 -7.74
N PRO A 266 16.27 -22.99 -8.37
CA PRO A 266 15.11 -22.48 -7.65
C PRO A 266 14.58 -23.50 -6.63
N SER A 267 14.15 -23.00 -5.48
CA SER A 267 13.53 -23.80 -4.41
C SER A 267 12.00 -23.78 -4.46
N PHE A 268 11.42 -23.08 -5.43
CA PHE A 268 9.98 -22.94 -5.66
C PHE A 268 9.68 -22.94 -7.15
N ASN A 269 8.47 -23.37 -7.51
CA ASN A 269 8.07 -23.48 -8.91
C ASN A 269 7.58 -22.13 -9.42
N VAL A 270 8.25 -21.60 -10.44
CA VAL A 270 7.74 -20.51 -11.28
C VAL A 270 7.85 -20.97 -12.72
N ARG A 271 6.73 -20.96 -13.42
CA ARG A 271 6.68 -21.22 -14.85
C ARG A 271 5.78 -20.18 -15.47
N LEU A 272 6.32 -19.41 -16.39
CA LEU A 272 5.63 -18.39 -17.15
C LEU A 272 5.64 -18.80 -18.62
N LYS A 273 4.54 -19.38 -19.08
CA LYS A 273 4.39 -19.84 -20.47
C LYS A 273 3.64 -18.78 -21.27
N LYS A 274 4.11 -18.44 -22.46
CA LYS A 274 3.30 -17.69 -23.42
C LYS A 274 2.27 -18.67 -24.00
N TYR A 275 1.00 -18.33 -23.92
CA TYR A 275 -0.05 -19.18 -24.49
C TYR A 275 0.03 -19.08 -26.01
N GLN A 276 0.05 -20.24 -26.66
CA GLN A 276 -0.06 -20.37 -28.11
C GLN A 276 -1.31 -21.22 -28.32
N GLU A 277 -2.27 -20.72 -29.11
CA GLU A 277 -3.40 -21.54 -29.55
C GLU A 277 -2.82 -22.81 -30.19
N PRO A 278 -3.37 -24.00 -29.88
CA PRO A 278 -2.94 -25.21 -30.56
C PRO A 278 -3.07 -24.97 -32.07
N GLU A 279 -1.96 -25.03 -32.81
CA GLU A 279 -2.04 -25.15 -34.27
C GLU A 279 -2.93 -26.36 -34.53
N SER A 280 -4.04 -26.14 -35.23
CA SER A 280 -4.98 -27.19 -35.63
C SER A 280 -4.22 -28.21 -36.49
N LEU A 281 -3.64 -29.22 -35.84
CA LEU A 281 -2.94 -30.29 -36.54
C LEU A 281 -3.99 -31.16 -37.23
N PRO A 282 -3.85 -31.37 -38.56
CA PRO A 282 -4.83 -32.08 -39.36
C PRO A 282 -4.94 -33.56 -38.97
N ASP A 283 -6.16 -34.08 -39.12
CA ASP A 283 -6.59 -35.44 -38.84
C ASP A 283 -5.63 -36.58 -39.27
N ALA A 284 -5.57 -37.61 -38.40
CA ALA A 284 -5.30 -39.02 -38.67
C ALA A 284 -3.85 -39.43 -39.06
N THR A 285 -3.31 -40.56 -38.60
CA THR A 285 -3.76 -41.92 -38.97
C THR A 285 -3.18 -42.99 -38.00
N PRO A 286 -3.87 -44.13 -37.74
CA PRO A 286 -3.45 -45.11 -36.72
C PRO A 286 -2.27 -45.97 -37.18
N GLN A 287 -1.26 -46.15 -36.33
CA GLN A 287 -0.13 -47.05 -36.61
C GLN A 287 -0.51 -48.52 -36.40
N LYS A 288 -0.16 -49.29 -37.44
CA LYS A 288 -0.38 -50.71 -37.67
C LYS A 288 0.40 -51.57 -36.67
N GLN A 289 -0.26 -52.60 -36.14
CA GLN A 289 0.37 -53.73 -35.45
C GLN A 289 1.36 -54.44 -36.39
N GLU A 290 2.56 -54.73 -35.90
CA GLU A 290 3.40 -55.80 -36.48
C GLU A 290 3.56 -56.92 -35.46
N ALA A 291 2.99 -58.06 -35.81
CA ALA A 291 3.28 -59.35 -35.22
C ALA A 291 4.05 -60.19 -36.25
N THR A 292 4.81 -61.14 -35.70
CA THR A 292 5.32 -62.40 -36.32
C THR A 292 6.57 -62.30 -37.21
N PRO A 293 7.35 -63.39 -37.38
CA PRO A 293 6.98 -64.82 -37.43
C PRO A 293 7.35 -65.69 -36.22
#